data_AF-A0A1H1CIQ3-F1
#
_entry.id   AF-A0A1H1CIQ3-F1
#
_cell.length_a   1.000
_cell.length_b   1.000
_cell.length_c   1.000
_cell.angle_alpha   90.00
_cell.angle_beta   90.00
_cell.angle_gamma   90.00
#
_symmetry.space_group_name_H-M   'P 1'
#
loop_
_entity.id
_entity.type
_entity.pdbx_description
1 polymer ?
#
loop_
_entity_poly.entity_id
_entity_poly.type
_entity_poly.pdbx_seq_one_letter_code
_entity_poly.pdbx_strand_id
1 'polypeptide(L)'
;MNMTDTAGRDRLYFQRQRALLATVHNAWADATAASDELRSRLEDLDELAEAIAFEVTDSGVQHRYSGQPVPWMQQRIGDHVKAVRIAAERLRLAADDLHDSANDAGGMPRLAHVAIGHRALVAEAVRVVASHRPDRELEQVDWKRVDAVVAGIERLEERDAAELREELEADLRDHDQRLADLRASGLDKLAERIDRDPRLQRALATMREFVGA
;
A
#
# COMPACT_ATOMS: atom_id res chain seq x y z
N MET A 1 -27.33 34.17 -21.49
CA MET A 1 -26.38 33.39 -20.66
C MET A 1 -26.05 32.13 -21.45
N ASN A 2 -24.84 32.05 -22.01
CA ASN A 2 -24.50 31.12 -23.09
C ASN A 2 -24.27 29.70 -22.56
N MET A 3 -25.14 28.76 -22.93
CA MET A 3 -25.02 27.33 -22.61
C MET A 3 -23.71 26.68 -23.10
N THR A 4 -23.01 27.30 -24.06
CA THR A 4 -21.71 26.85 -24.58
C THR A 4 -20.55 27.08 -23.61
N ASP A 5 -20.65 28.06 -22.72
CA ASP A 5 -19.60 28.40 -21.75
C ASP A 5 -19.64 27.46 -20.53
N THR A 6 -20.86 27.07 -20.12
CA THR A 6 -21.09 26.09 -19.03
C THR A 6 -20.57 24.69 -19.40
N ALA A 7 -20.88 24.22 -20.62
CA ALA A 7 -20.43 22.91 -21.09
C ALA A 7 -18.89 22.80 -21.21
N GLY A 8 -18.21 23.90 -21.58
CA GLY A 8 -16.74 23.95 -21.60
C GLY A 8 -16.13 23.92 -20.20
N ARG A 9 -16.74 24.62 -19.25
CA ARG A 9 -16.31 24.68 -17.85
C ARG A 9 -16.50 23.33 -17.14
N ASP A 10 -17.64 22.67 -17.35
CA ASP A 10 -17.94 21.36 -16.79
C ASP A 10 -16.98 20.29 -17.32
N ARG A 11 -16.65 20.34 -18.62
CA ARG A 11 -15.68 19.42 -19.22
C ARG A 11 -14.29 19.57 -18.60
N LEU A 12 -13.81 20.81 -18.40
CA LEU A 12 -12.53 21.08 -17.75
C LEU A 12 -12.52 20.63 -16.28
N TYR A 13 -13.64 20.84 -15.58
CA TYR A 13 -13.81 20.36 -14.21
C TYR A 13 -13.67 18.83 -14.13
N PHE A 14 -14.43 18.07 -14.94
CA PHE A 14 -14.35 16.61 -14.93
C PHE A 14 -13.00 16.07 -15.41
N GLN A 15 -12.34 16.76 -16.35
CA GLN A 15 -10.97 16.42 -16.75
C GLN A 15 -9.99 16.57 -15.59
N ARG A 16 -10.07 17.67 -14.84
CA ARG A 16 -9.23 17.89 -13.66
C ARG A 16 -9.51 16.87 -12.57
N GLN A 17 -10.79 16.59 -12.28
CA GLN A 17 -11.19 15.56 -11.31
C GLN A 17 -10.64 14.19 -11.69
N ARG A 18 -10.73 13.80 -12.97
CA ARG A 18 -10.19 12.52 -13.44
C ARG A 18 -8.67 12.45 -13.32
N ALA A 19 -7.97 13.56 -13.57
CA ALA A 19 -6.53 13.63 -13.40
C ALA A 19 -6.13 13.47 -11.93
N LEU A 20 -6.85 14.13 -11.00
CA LEU A 20 -6.61 13.98 -9.56
C LEU A 20 -6.83 12.54 -9.09
N LEU A 21 -7.93 11.90 -9.50
CA LEU A 21 -8.19 10.50 -9.17
C LEU A 21 -7.11 9.55 -9.72
N ALA A 22 -6.62 9.81 -10.93
CA ALA A 22 -5.53 9.02 -11.51
C ALA A 22 -4.22 9.19 -10.73
N THR A 23 -3.88 10.43 -10.31
CA THR A 23 -2.71 10.70 -9.48
C THR A 23 -2.79 9.94 -8.15
N VAL A 24 -3.93 10.02 -7.46
CA VAL A 24 -4.15 9.30 -6.20
C VAL A 24 -4.03 7.79 -6.39
N HIS A 25 -4.64 7.25 -7.44
CA HIS A 25 -4.58 5.81 -7.72
C HIS A 25 -3.13 5.35 -7.96
N ASN A 26 -2.35 6.11 -8.72
CA ASN A 26 -0.94 5.80 -8.94
C ASN A 26 -0.14 5.87 -7.64
N ALA A 27 -0.33 6.91 -6.82
CA ALA A 27 0.35 7.04 -5.54
C ALA A 27 0.01 5.89 -4.57
N TRP A 28 -1.24 5.42 -4.56
CA TRP A 28 -1.65 4.24 -3.78
C TRP A 28 -1.00 2.96 -4.30
N ALA A 29 -0.95 2.76 -5.62
CA ALA A 29 -0.30 1.61 -6.24
C ALA A 29 1.21 1.58 -5.95
N ASP A 30 1.87 2.73 -6.03
CA ASP A 30 3.29 2.88 -5.71
C ASP A 30 3.58 2.59 -4.23
N ALA A 31 2.72 3.09 -3.31
CA ALA A 31 2.84 2.80 -1.88
C ALA A 31 2.65 1.31 -1.57
N THR A 32 1.68 0.67 -2.22
CA THR A 32 1.42 -0.77 -2.09
C THR A 32 2.63 -1.59 -2.58
N ALA A 33 3.14 -1.28 -3.78
CA ALA A 33 4.31 -1.97 -4.33
C ALA A 33 5.57 -1.77 -3.47
N ALA A 34 5.77 -0.58 -2.90
CA ALA A 34 6.88 -0.32 -1.98
C ALA A 34 6.72 -1.06 -0.64
N SER A 35 5.48 -1.24 -0.17
CA SER A 35 5.15 -2.03 1.02
C SER A 35 5.46 -3.51 0.80
N ASP A 36 5.06 -4.05 -0.35
CA ASP A 36 5.40 -5.41 -0.77
C ASP A 36 6.90 -5.64 -0.88
N GLU A 37 7.63 -4.67 -1.46
CA GLU A 37 9.10 -4.74 -1.52
C GLU A 37 9.68 -4.76 -0.10
N LEU A 38 9.21 -3.91 0.81
CA LEU A 38 9.70 -3.90 2.19
C LEU A 38 9.44 -5.24 2.91
N ARG A 39 8.24 -5.80 2.78
CA ARG A 39 7.91 -7.13 3.33
C ARG A 39 8.87 -8.19 2.82
N SER A 40 9.04 -8.28 1.50
CA SER A 40 9.95 -9.26 0.88
C SER A 40 11.39 -9.09 1.36
N ARG A 41 11.88 -7.86 1.55
CA ARG A 41 13.25 -7.63 2.07
C ARG A 41 13.42 -8.01 3.54
N LEU A 42 12.36 -7.89 4.33
CA LEU A 42 12.37 -8.30 5.74
C LEU A 42 12.34 -9.82 5.85
N GLU A 43 11.54 -10.51 5.02
CA GLU A 43 11.52 -11.97 4.90
C GLU A 43 12.88 -12.50 4.43
N ASP A 44 13.47 -11.92 3.38
CA ASP A 44 14.81 -12.26 2.90
C ASP A 44 15.89 -12.15 4.01
N LEU A 45 15.73 -11.15 4.90
CA LEU A 45 16.66 -10.92 6.01
C LEU A 45 16.47 -11.95 7.13
N ASP A 46 15.23 -12.36 7.40
CA ASP A 46 14.88 -13.40 8.36
C ASP A 46 15.40 -14.77 7.91
N GLU A 47 15.13 -15.18 6.66
CA GLU A 47 15.64 -16.42 6.09
C GLU A 47 17.18 -16.51 6.13
N LEU A 48 17.87 -15.39 5.83
CA LEU A 48 19.33 -15.34 5.91
C LEU A 48 19.83 -15.52 7.34
N ALA A 49 19.13 -14.96 8.33
CA ALA A 49 19.51 -15.11 9.72
C ALA A 49 19.26 -16.53 10.24
N GLU A 50 18.16 -17.18 9.85
CA GLU A 50 17.92 -18.59 10.14
C GLU A 50 19.03 -19.48 9.55
N ALA A 51 19.41 -19.24 8.30
CA ALA A 51 20.49 -19.96 7.65
C ALA A 51 21.82 -19.79 8.41
N ILE A 52 22.11 -18.59 8.90
CA ILE A 52 23.31 -18.31 9.69
C ILE A 52 23.25 -18.97 11.07
N ALA A 53 22.11 -18.93 11.74
CA ALA A 53 21.91 -19.62 13.01
C ALA A 53 22.14 -21.13 12.84
N PHE A 54 21.61 -21.73 11.78
CA PHE A 54 21.85 -23.14 11.45
C PHE A 54 23.34 -23.42 11.20
N GLU A 55 24.01 -22.60 10.40
CA GLU A 55 25.44 -22.77 10.12
C GLU A 55 26.30 -22.61 11.38
N VAL A 56 25.96 -21.71 12.31
CA VAL A 56 26.66 -21.56 13.59
C VAL A 56 26.41 -22.74 14.54
N THR A 57 25.21 -23.32 14.51
CA THR A 57 24.81 -24.37 15.47
C THR A 57 25.28 -25.76 15.02
N ASP A 58 25.35 -26.02 13.70
CA ASP A 58 25.57 -27.39 13.16
C ASP A 58 26.79 -27.50 12.22
N SER A 59 27.32 -26.38 11.72
CA SER A 59 28.43 -26.39 10.77
C SER A 59 29.72 -25.90 11.43
N GLY A 60 30.71 -26.78 11.54
CA GLY A 60 32.08 -26.38 11.88
C GLY A 60 32.77 -25.57 10.77
N VAL A 61 32.03 -24.83 9.94
CA VAL A 61 32.53 -24.06 8.79
C VAL A 61 33.19 -22.80 9.31
N GLN A 62 34.35 -23.02 9.92
CA GLN A 62 35.30 -21.99 10.27
C GLN A 62 36.30 -21.84 9.13
N HIS A 63 36.77 -20.63 8.93
CA HIS A 63 37.87 -20.39 8.01
C HIS A 63 39.07 -21.25 8.45
N ARG A 64 39.48 -22.19 7.58
CA ARG A 64 40.43 -23.29 7.87
C ARG A 64 41.75 -22.85 8.50
N TYR A 65 42.13 -21.58 8.31
CA TYR A 65 43.37 -21.01 8.83
C TYR A 65 43.21 -20.14 10.08
N SER A 66 42.04 -19.56 10.33
CA SER A 66 41.84 -18.62 11.44
C SER A 66 40.91 -19.15 12.53
N GLY A 67 40.17 -20.24 12.28
CA GLY A 67 39.16 -20.75 13.22
C GLY A 67 37.98 -19.80 13.43
N GLN A 68 37.89 -18.72 12.64
CA GLN A 68 36.85 -17.71 12.74
C GLN A 68 35.67 -18.04 11.81
N PRO A 69 34.45 -17.58 12.12
CA PRO A 69 33.31 -17.63 11.20
C PRO A 69 33.63 -16.97 9.85
N VAL A 70 33.01 -17.44 8.77
CA VAL A 70 33.41 -17.01 7.42
C VAL A 70 32.90 -15.59 7.08
N PRO A 71 33.77 -14.66 6.63
CA PRO A 71 33.40 -13.25 6.36
C PRO A 71 32.27 -13.01 5.34
N TRP A 72 31.97 -13.97 4.44
CA TRP A 72 30.96 -13.77 3.39
C TRP A 72 29.52 -13.72 3.93
N MET A 73 29.21 -14.37 5.06
CA MET A 73 27.88 -14.31 5.67
C MET A 73 27.61 -12.93 6.28
N GLN A 74 28.61 -12.36 6.95
CA GLN A 74 28.52 -10.99 7.48
C GLN A 74 28.34 -9.97 6.35
N GLN A 75 29.03 -10.17 5.22
CA GLN A 75 28.86 -9.34 4.04
C GLN A 75 27.44 -9.43 3.48
N ARG A 76 26.87 -10.65 3.37
CA ARG A 76 25.49 -10.84 2.91
C ARG A 76 24.48 -10.15 3.83
N ILE A 77 24.60 -10.28 5.14
CA ILE A 77 23.70 -9.56 6.07
C ILE A 77 23.80 -8.06 5.85
N GLY A 78 25.02 -7.52 5.74
CA GLY A 78 25.21 -6.10 5.47
C GLY A 78 24.52 -5.63 4.18
N ASP A 79 24.42 -6.49 3.16
CA ASP A 79 23.73 -6.18 1.91
C ASP A 79 22.20 -6.27 2.04
N HIS A 80 21.66 -7.26 2.77
CA HIS A 80 20.23 -7.36 3.05
C HIS A 80 19.74 -6.21 3.95
N VAL A 81 20.53 -5.79 4.95
CA VAL A 81 20.23 -4.63 5.79
C VAL A 81 20.20 -3.34 4.96
N LYS A 82 21.11 -3.17 4.00
CA LYS A 82 21.04 -2.04 3.05
C LYS A 82 19.78 -2.13 2.18
N ALA A 83 19.39 -3.32 1.74
CA ALA A 83 18.20 -3.52 0.92
C ALA A 83 16.91 -3.14 1.69
N VAL A 84 16.77 -3.60 2.94
CA VAL A 84 15.66 -3.20 3.82
C VAL A 84 15.62 -1.68 4.01
N ARG A 85 16.77 -1.04 4.23
CA ARG A 85 16.84 0.42 4.37
C ARG A 85 16.38 1.15 3.10
N ILE A 86 16.76 0.66 1.92
CA ILE A 86 16.35 1.24 0.64
C ILE A 86 14.83 1.06 0.43
N ALA A 87 14.30 -0.13 0.72
CA ALA A 87 12.87 -0.42 0.61
C ALA A 87 12.05 0.45 1.57
N ALA A 88 12.49 0.60 2.82
CA ALA A 88 11.85 1.47 3.80
C ALA A 88 11.84 2.95 3.36
N GLU A 89 12.93 3.44 2.77
CA GLU A 89 12.99 4.80 2.23
C GLU A 89 12.07 4.99 1.02
N ARG A 90 11.95 3.99 0.13
CA ARG A 90 10.99 4.02 -0.97
C ARG A 90 9.55 4.08 -0.46
N LEU A 91 9.21 3.25 0.53
CA LEU A 91 7.88 3.27 1.15
C LEU A 91 7.61 4.61 1.83
N ARG A 92 8.61 5.23 2.46
CA ARG A 92 8.47 6.57 3.05
C ARG A 92 8.04 7.60 2.01
N LEU A 93 8.76 7.66 0.90
CA LEU A 93 8.48 8.60 -0.19
C LEU A 93 7.10 8.34 -0.81
N ALA A 94 6.77 7.07 -1.08
CA ALA A 94 5.47 6.70 -1.64
C ALA A 94 4.31 7.01 -0.69
N ALA A 95 4.50 6.81 0.62
CA ALA A 95 3.52 7.18 1.64
C ALA A 95 3.34 8.70 1.76
N ASP A 96 4.43 9.47 1.61
CA ASP A 96 4.37 10.93 1.57
C ASP A 96 3.57 11.41 0.34
N ASP A 97 3.88 10.86 -0.84
CA ASP A 97 3.18 11.17 -2.09
C ASP A 97 1.70 10.77 -2.03
N LEU A 98 1.37 9.62 -1.43
CA LEU A 98 -0.01 9.18 -1.20
C LEU A 98 -0.76 10.13 -0.27
N HIS A 99 -0.13 10.56 0.82
CA HIS A 99 -0.74 11.48 1.77
C HIS A 99 -1.08 12.83 1.11
N ASP A 100 -0.12 13.39 0.36
CA ASP A 100 -0.28 14.66 -0.32
C ASP A 100 -1.35 14.56 -1.43
N SER A 101 -1.31 13.48 -2.21
CA SER A 101 -2.30 13.22 -3.26
C SER A 101 -3.71 13.05 -2.68
N ALA A 102 -3.86 12.35 -1.55
CA ALA A 102 -5.14 12.15 -0.88
C ALA A 102 -5.73 13.47 -0.34
N ASN A 103 -4.87 14.38 0.12
CA ASN A 103 -5.27 15.72 0.55
C ASN A 103 -5.71 16.58 -0.66
N ASP A 104 -4.94 16.58 -1.74
CA ASP A 104 -5.22 17.36 -2.96
C ASP A 104 -6.50 16.92 -3.67
N ALA A 105 -6.87 15.64 -3.58
CA ALA A 105 -8.09 15.11 -4.18
C ALA A 105 -9.37 15.37 -3.35
N GLY A 106 -9.32 16.29 -2.38
CA GLY A 106 -10.48 16.68 -1.58
C GLY A 106 -10.56 15.99 -0.22
N GLY A 107 -9.43 15.46 0.28
CA GLY A 107 -9.34 14.83 1.59
C GLY A 107 -9.98 13.45 1.60
N MET A 108 -9.29 12.46 1.03
CA MET A 108 -9.69 11.04 1.08
C MET A 108 -9.21 10.41 2.40
N PRO A 109 -10.08 10.27 3.42
CA PRO A 109 -9.63 9.97 4.78
C PRO A 109 -9.00 8.58 4.90
N ARG A 110 -9.55 7.58 4.17
CA ARG A 110 -9.00 6.22 4.08
C ARG A 110 -7.55 6.24 3.61
N LEU A 111 -7.28 6.85 2.46
CA LEU A 111 -5.93 6.89 1.89
C LEU A 111 -4.94 7.71 2.74
N ALA A 112 -5.40 8.78 3.37
CA ALA A 112 -4.59 9.52 4.33
C ALA A 112 -4.21 8.64 5.54
N HIS A 113 -5.14 7.79 6.01
CA HIS A 113 -4.89 6.84 7.09
C HIS A 113 -3.91 5.73 6.67
N VAL A 114 -4.06 5.18 5.45
CA VAL A 114 -3.11 4.21 4.87
C VAL A 114 -1.69 4.80 4.81
N ALA A 115 -1.54 6.02 4.30
CA ALA A 115 -0.26 6.71 4.26
C ALA A 115 0.39 6.88 5.65
N ILE A 116 -0.41 7.23 6.67
CA ILE A 116 0.06 7.32 8.06
C ILE A 116 0.51 5.94 8.58
N GLY A 117 -0.24 4.89 8.26
CA GLY A 117 0.12 3.51 8.58
C GLY A 117 1.48 3.12 8.00
N HIS A 118 1.70 3.35 6.70
CA HIS A 118 2.98 3.07 6.06
C HIS A 118 4.14 3.87 6.68
N ARG A 119 3.95 5.16 7.02
CA ARG A 119 4.98 5.95 7.72
C ARG A 119 5.36 5.34 9.07
N ALA A 120 4.39 4.82 9.82
CA ALA A 120 4.65 4.15 11.09
C ALA A 120 5.45 2.86 10.89
N LEU A 121 5.13 2.07 9.86
CA LEU A 121 5.84 0.84 9.51
C LEU A 121 7.28 1.12 9.06
N VAL A 122 7.50 2.17 8.28
CA VAL A 122 8.85 2.65 7.93
C VAL A 122 9.65 2.99 9.18
N ALA A 123 9.05 3.71 10.13
CA ALA A 123 9.75 4.07 11.37
C ALA A 123 10.19 2.85 12.18
N GLU A 124 9.40 1.77 12.19
CA GLU A 124 9.80 0.50 12.80
C GLU A 124 10.87 -0.24 11.98
N ALA A 125 10.75 -0.29 10.65
CA ALA A 125 11.77 -0.91 9.78
C ALA A 125 13.14 -0.22 9.92
N VAL A 126 13.16 1.11 10.08
CA VAL A 126 14.40 1.85 10.38
C VAL A 126 15.00 1.43 11.72
N ARG A 127 14.18 1.13 12.73
CA ARG A 127 14.67 0.62 14.03
C ARG A 127 15.21 -0.80 13.92
N VAL A 128 14.60 -1.65 13.10
CA VAL A 128 15.15 -2.99 12.76
C VAL A 128 16.54 -2.82 12.17
N VAL A 129 16.71 -1.98 11.15
CA VAL A 129 18.01 -1.71 10.52
C VAL A 129 19.01 -1.13 11.53
N ALA A 130 18.59 -0.20 12.38
CA ALA A 130 19.47 0.43 13.38
C ALA A 130 19.86 -0.51 14.54
N SER A 131 19.05 -1.55 14.81
CA SER A 131 19.39 -2.60 15.78
C SER A 131 20.57 -3.45 15.29
N HIS A 132 20.74 -3.56 13.98
CA HIS A 132 21.88 -4.26 13.38
C HIS A 132 23.17 -3.45 13.54
N ARG A 133 24.09 -3.96 14.36
CA ARG A 133 25.42 -3.41 14.57
C ARG A 133 26.49 -4.39 14.07
N PRO A 134 27.38 -3.99 13.15
CA PRO A 134 28.41 -4.89 12.60
C PRO A 134 29.43 -5.35 13.64
N ASP A 135 29.50 -4.66 14.79
CA ASP A 135 30.36 -4.89 15.94
C ASP A 135 29.71 -5.70 17.07
N ARG A 136 28.41 -6.05 16.96
CA ARG A 136 27.74 -6.99 17.86
C ARG A 136 27.63 -8.36 17.20
N GLU A 137 27.84 -9.42 17.97
CA GLU A 137 27.53 -10.79 17.55
C GLU A 137 26.10 -10.86 17.00
N LEU A 138 25.90 -11.71 15.99
CA LEU A 138 24.72 -11.89 15.13
C LEU A 138 23.38 -12.11 15.88
N GLU A 139 23.37 -12.13 17.21
CA GLU A 139 22.26 -12.41 18.10
C GLU A 139 21.27 -11.26 18.37
N GLN A 140 21.39 -10.08 17.72
CA GLN A 140 20.54 -8.92 18.11
C GLN A 140 19.88 -8.16 16.95
N VAL A 141 19.44 -8.84 15.89
CA VAL A 141 18.31 -8.30 15.11
C VAL A 141 17.06 -8.46 15.99
N ASP A 142 16.31 -7.38 16.19
CA ASP A 142 15.07 -7.41 16.97
C ASP A 142 13.96 -8.09 16.14
N TRP A 143 13.97 -9.43 16.10
CA TRP A 143 13.04 -10.25 15.31
C TRP A 143 11.58 -9.97 15.64
N LYS A 144 11.27 -9.65 16.91
CA LYS A 144 9.93 -9.22 17.30
C LYS A 144 9.47 -7.96 16.57
N ARG A 145 10.41 -7.07 16.19
CA ARG A 145 10.08 -5.91 15.35
C ARG A 145 9.94 -6.26 13.89
N VAL A 146 10.71 -7.21 13.38
CA VAL A 146 10.53 -7.72 12.01
C VAL A 146 9.12 -8.29 11.86
N ASP A 147 8.73 -9.20 12.76
CA ASP A 147 7.38 -9.77 12.82
C ASP A 147 6.30 -8.68 12.95
N ALA A 148 6.54 -7.69 13.81
CA ALA A 148 5.59 -6.60 14.02
C ALA A 148 5.41 -5.69 12.78
N VAL A 149 6.46 -5.52 11.96
CA VAL A 149 6.38 -4.78 10.70
C VAL A 149 5.60 -5.60 9.67
N VAL A 150 5.93 -6.88 9.49
CA VAL A 150 5.24 -7.77 8.53
C VAL A 150 3.76 -7.90 8.88
N ALA A 151 3.42 -8.27 10.12
CA ALA A 151 2.05 -8.33 10.61
C ALA A 151 1.37 -6.94 10.66
N GLY A 152 2.16 -5.86 10.68
CA GLY A 152 1.67 -4.49 10.57
C GLY A 152 1.22 -4.15 9.15
N ILE A 153 1.97 -4.59 8.14
CA ILE A 153 1.63 -4.45 6.71
C ILE A 153 0.32 -5.19 6.43
N GLU A 154 0.22 -6.47 6.82
CA GLU A 154 -0.98 -7.28 6.59
C GLU A 154 -2.22 -6.65 7.24
N ARG A 155 -2.13 -6.21 8.49
CA ARG A 155 -3.24 -5.53 9.17
C ARG A 155 -3.65 -4.22 8.52
N LEU A 156 -2.70 -3.50 7.91
CA LEU A 156 -2.99 -2.27 7.18
C LEU A 156 -3.73 -2.57 5.88
N GLU A 157 -3.29 -3.59 5.14
CA GLU A 157 -3.94 -4.08 3.92
C GLU A 157 -5.36 -4.58 4.18
N GLU A 158 -5.54 -5.40 5.21
CA GLU A 158 -6.86 -5.89 5.64
C GLU A 158 -7.79 -4.74 6.01
N ARG A 159 -7.26 -3.73 6.72
CA ARG A 159 -8.03 -2.57 7.11
C ARG A 159 -8.38 -1.67 5.93
N ASP A 160 -7.46 -1.42 5.01
CA ASP A 160 -7.73 -0.66 3.78
C ASP A 160 -8.81 -1.35 2.96
N ALA A 161 -8.73 -2.68 2.80
CA ALA A 161 -9.74 -3.46 2.10
C ALA A 161 -11.12 -3.40 2.77
N ALA A 162 -11.17 -3.42 4.12
CA ALA A 162 -12.42 -3.28 4.86
C ALA A 162 -13.02 -1.87 4.70
N GLU A 163 -12.22 -0.81 4.87
CA GLU A 163 -12.66 0.57 4.69
C GLU A 163 -13.13 0.83 3.24
N LEU A 164 -12.42 0.29 2.25
CA LEU A 164 -12.83 0.35 0.84
C LEU A 164 -14.16 -0.39 0.61
N ARG A 165 -14.36 -1.55 1.23
CA ARG A 165 -15.61 -2.30 1.11
C ARG A 165 -16.80 -1.47 1.63
N GLU A 166 -16.65 -0.82 2.78
CA GLU A 166 -17.66 0.06 3.35
C GLU A 166 -17.98 1.26 2.45
N GLU A 167 -16.94 1.90 1.87
CA GLU A 167 -17.09 3.01 0.91
C GLU A 167 -17.88 2.55 -0.33
N LEU A 168 -17.51 1.41 -0.92
CA LEU A 168 -18.17 0.88 -2.12
C LEU A 168 -19.62 0.44 -1.86
N GLU A 169 -19.91 -0.14 -0.69
CA GLU A 169 -21.28 -0.45 -0.29
C GLU A 169 -22.15 0.81 -0.12
N ALA A 170 -21.58 1.89 0.41
CA ALA A 170 -22.27 3.17 0.51
C ALA A 170 -22.53 3.76 -0.88
N ASP A 171 -21.55 3.75 -1.77
CA ASP A 171 -21.67 4.25 -3.14
C ASP A 171 -22.70 3.47 -3.96
N LEU A 172 -22.72 2.14 -3.85
CA LEU A 172 -23.71 1.29 -4.52
C LEU A 172 -25.13 1.60 -4.02
N ARG A 173 -25.32 1.74 -2.70
CA ARG A 173 -26.63 2.11 -2.12
C ARG A 173 -27.07 3.50 -2.56
N ASP A 174 -26.18 4.48 -2.55
CA ASP A 174 -26.47 5.84 -3.03
C ASP A 174 -26.81 5.85 -4.53
N HIS A 175 -26.11 5.06 -5.35
CA HIS A 175 -26.43 4.89 -6.76
C HIS A 175 -27.85 4.32 -6.97
N ASP A 176 -28.17 3.23 -6.29
CA ASP A 176 -29.48 2.57 -6.40
C ASP A 176 -30.61 3.49 -5.91
N GLN A 177 -30.38 4.22 -4.82
CA GLN A 177 -31.33 5.21 -4.29
C GLN A 177 -31.54 6.36 -5.29
N ARG A 178 -30.47 6.93 -5.86
CA ARG A 178 -30.58 8.01 -6.86
C ARG A 178 -31.33 7.55 -8.12
N LEU A 179 -31.12 6.31 -8.56
CA LEU A 179 -31.89 5.74 -9.66
C LEU A 179 -33.37 5.60 -9.32
N ALA A 180 -33.69 5.14 -8.10
CA ALA A 180 -35.07 5.06 -7.62
C ALA A 180 -35.73 6.45 -7.56
N ASP A 181 -35.02 7.46 -7.05
CA ASP A 181 -35.50 8.85 -6.95
C ASP A 181 -35.76 9.47 -8.33
N LEU A 182 -34.90 9.19 -9.32
CA LEU A 182 -35.10 9.64 -10.70
C LEU A 182 -36.38 9.05 -11.30
N ARG A 183 -36.62 7.76 -11.11
CA ARG A 183 -37.84 7.08 -11.57
C ARG A 183 -39.08 7.63 -10.85
N ALA A 184 -39.01 7.81 -9.52
CA ALA A 184 -40.10 8.40 -8.73
C ALA A 184 -40.43 9.84 -9.14
N SER A 185 -39.43 10.59 -9.62
CA SER A 185 -39.59 11.97 -10.11
C SER A 185 -40.08 12.05 -11.56
N GLY A 186 -40.44 10.93 -12.19
CA GLY A 186 -40.90 10.88 -13.58
C GLY A 186 -39.80 11.13 -14.63
N LEU A 187 -38.53 10.96 -14.25
CA LEU A 187 -37.37 11.11 -15.13
C LEU A 187 -36.90 9.76 -15.71
N ASP A 188 -37.84 8.88 -16.06
CA ASP A 188 -37.56 7.50 -16.49
C ASP A 188 -36.58 7.42 -17.68
N LYS A 189 -36.69 8.33 -18.64
CA LYS A 189 -35.79 8.38 -19.79
C LYS A 189 -34.33 8.65 -19.40
N LEU A 190 -34.10 9.39 -18.32
CA LEU A 190 -32.75 9.65 -17.80
C LEU A 190 -32.24 8.42 -17.05
N ALA A 191 -33.08 7.80 -16.22
CA ALA A 191 -32.75 6.56 -15.52
C ALA A 191 -32.40 5.44 -16.51
N GLU A 192 -33.21 5.23 -17.55
CA GLU A 192 -32.93 4.24 -18.61
C GLU A 192 -31.60 4.51 -19.33
N ARG A 193 -31.24 5.79 -19.53
CA ARG A 193 -29.97 6.15 -20.16
C ARG A 193 -28.77 5.80 -19.27
N ILE A 194 -28.91 5.97 -17.97
CA ILE A 194 -27.89 5.59 -16.97
C ILE A 194 -27.77 4.07 -16.92
N ASP A 195 -28.89 3.34 -16.88
CA ASP A 195 -28.91 1.87 -16.90
C ASP A 195 -28.26 1.28 -18.15
N ARG A 196 -28.43 1.94 -19.30
CA ARG A 196 -27.86 1.50 -20.59
C ARG A 196 -26.39 1.87 -20.79
N ASP A 197 -25.74 2.61 -19.89
CA ASP A 197 -24.32 2.95 -20.04
C ASP A 197 -23.42 1.73 -19.75
N PRO A 198 -22.78 1.11 -20.76
CA PRO A 198 -22.01 -0.12 -20.57
C PRO A 198 -20.69 0.09 -19.82
N ARG A 199 -20.21 1.33 -19.67
CA ARG A 199 -19.01 1.62 -18.87
C ARG A 199 -19.37 1.69 -17.40
N LEU A 200 -20.46 2.38 -17.09
CA LEU A 200 -20.99 2.47 -15.74
C LEU A 200 -21.40 1.09 -15.21
N GLN A 201 -22.14 0.31 -16.01
CA GLN A 201 -22.56 -1.03 -15.60
C GLN A 201 -21.38 -1.98 -15.34
N ARG A 202 -20.29 -1.85 -16.10
CA ARG A 202 -19.06 -2.61 -15.82
C ARG A 202 -18.41 -2.18 -14.51
N ALA A 203 -18.30 -0.88 -14.25
CA ALA A 203 -17.76 -0.38 -13.00
C ALA A 203 -18.59 -0.86 -11.80
N LEU A 204 -19.92 -0.73 -11.88
CA LEU A 204 -20.84 -1.21 -10.83
C LEU A 204 -20.74 -2.73 -10.62
N ALA A 205 -20.58 -3.51 -11.69
CA ALA A 205 -20.37 -4.95 -11.59
C ALA A 205 -19.08 -5.28 -10.84
N THR A 206 -17.97 -4.61 -11.16
CA THR A 206 -16.69 -4.78 -10.44
C THR A 206 -16.81 -4.39 -8.97
N MET A 207 -17.52 -3.29 -8.66
CA MET A 207 -17.77 -2.88 -7.27
C MET A 207 -18.54 -3.96 -6.52
N ARG A 208 -19.65 -4.45 -7.10
CA ARG A 208 -20.49 -5.52 -6.52
C ARG A 208 -19.72 -6.82 -6.29
N GLU A 209 -18.91 -7.23 -7.26
CA GLU A 209 -18.03 -8.40 -7.13
C GLU A 209 -17.06 -8.24 -5.95
N PHE A 210 -16.47 -7.06 -5.77
CA PHE A 210 -15.55 -6.78 -4.67
C PHE A 210 -16.23 -6.79 -3.28
N VAL A 211 -17.43 -6.20 -3.16
CA VAL A 211 -18.20 -6.22 -1.90
C VAL A 211 -18.88 -7.56 -1.63
N GLY A 212 -19.00 -8.44 -2.64
CA GLY A 212 -19.66 -9.75 -2.54
C GLY A 212 -21.19 -9.69 -2.66
N ALA A 213 -21.71 -8.73 -3.43
CA ALA A 213 -23.13 -8.45 -3.63
C ALA A 213 -23.65 -8.88 -5.02
#